data_AF-A0AA36J939-F1
#
_entry.id   AF-A0AA36J939-F1
#
_cell.length_a   1.000
_cell.length_b   1.000
_cell.length_c   1.000
_cell.angle_alpha   90.00
_cell.angle_beta   90.00
_cell.angle_gamma   90.00
#
_symmetry.space_group_name_H-M   'P 1'
#
loop_
_entity.id
_entity.type
_entity.pdbx_description
1 polymer ?
#
loop_
_entity_poly.entity_id
_entity_poly.type
_entity_poly.pdbx_seq_one_letter_code
_entity_poly.pdbx_strand_id
1 'polypeptide(L)'
;MGCKGSKRPAGPRPEGAGQVGQGTSQSTVATEADKAAVDGKFAANAKPALTAAAPIRSARGVSEVKTYSAEQQAAAGKIGAAVRGSATRWEVKQEYHEIRRRPEGRPLQPIELGFADYAQKKPSMPSVPDHLRFRVRDVTKQRVLAQLGNDEGLGSFSTFEMMAARLLEKVAASGKLPPGPAKQMASTHLFNGEEVKADAEDSLAKRQDTYLLGKFQIVAVPVVADYDAAFDVLQVESNSKQTAKPDAPSRDCDGPEGFNGWFWVLHSAAPNIGESALAEDFLSYSVEEVQDNDRPLRIDSVQSQASTSSTSRCCWKDRPMRTCRRLNEDLYIADIARLWRNALLAMKILEVEDAILFPFGMGAFLRHLNLNDDRYEDPARLHMLKRRIAAELMNAIVDICTPPGSGKSKAVSKAGPQRVHLCLVCVNPESIDNHNCFVEAAADKAQQCPQLKKILQLRQNVDSLQLAHELSHRGQLKVALLNGANRKLCGNHWFQSGARFAIDENLHRRSASLSRASLLVNFDTEPRPRRSSQLEETIRFFGGRVVNLAQTGAKEKATNAKPEPLGNEKVEPKGGKDTAAPVAKAKAKKPFCLCCGGSKSAQKPAAKKAGKDSGAAR
;
A
#
# COMPACT_ATOMS: atom_id res chain seq x y z
N MET A 1 -26.79 -61.38 30.51
CA MET A 1 -25.87 -61.44 31.66
C MET A 1 -25.35 -60.05 31.96
N GLY A 2 -25.60 -59.55 33.18
CA GLY A 2 -24.71 -58.66 33.95
C GLY A 2 -24.41 -57.23 33.49
N CYS A 3 -25.18 -56.26 34.02
CA CYS A 3 -24.79 -54.85 34.20
C CYS A 3 -23.69 -54.67 35.26
N LYS A 4 -23.00 -53.50 35.21
CA LYS A 4 -22.29 -52.69 36.26
C LYS A 4 -20.87 -52.32 35.78
N GLY A 5 -20.34 -51.12 35.93
CA GLY A 5 -20.79 -49.90 36.60
C GLY A 5 -19.73 -48.80 36.46
N SER A 6 -20.19 -47.55 36.45
CA SER A 6 -19.45 -46.29 36.37
C SER A 6 -18.45 -46.08 37.53
N LYS A 7 -17.28 -45.49 37.22
CA LYS A 7 -16.45 -44.74 38.18
C LYS A 7 -16.02 -43.39 37.56
N ARG A 8 -16.48 -42.30 38.18
CA ARG A 8 -15.93 -40.94 38.04
C ARG A 8 -14.61 -40.82 38.81
N PRO A 9 -13.68 -39.95 38.40
CA PRO A 9 -12.75 -39.32 39.33
C PRO A 9 -13.12 -37.85 39.59
N ALA A 10 -12.77 -37.46 40.81
CA ALA A 10 -13.10 -36.24 41.51
C ALA A 10 -12.39 -34.98 40.96
N GLY A 11 -13.05 -33.83 41.13
CA GLY A 11 -12.44 -32.52 40.95
C GLY A 11 -11.57 -32.11 42.16
N PRO A 12 -10.64 -31.16 41.98
CA PRO A 12 -9.89 -30.58 43.10
C PRO A 12 -10.60 -29.36 43.70
N ARG A 13 -10.55 -29.28 45.04
CA ARG A 13 -10.89 -28.10 45.85
C ARG A 13 -9.76 -27.04 45.80
N PRO A 14 -10.08 -25.75 46.04
CA PRO A 14 -9.09 -24.68 46.11
C PRO A 14 -8.68 -24.38 47.56
N GLU A 15 -7.38 -24.29 47.83
CA GLU A 15 -6.84 -23.63 49.04
C GLU A 15 -5.53 -22.92 48.69
N GLY A 16 -5.37 -21.70 49.19
CA GLY A 16 -4.15 -20.89 49.02
C GLY A 16 -4.39 -19.40 49.24
N ALA A 17 -4.73 -19.02 50.48
CA ALA A 17 -4.81 -17.64 50.93
C ALA A 17 -3.40 -17.02 51.05
N GLY A 18 -3.15 -15.93 50.32
CA GLY A 18 -1.93 -15.12 50.44
C GLY A 18 -2.25 -13.75 51.04
N GLN A 19 -1.59 -13.44 52.17
CA GLN A 19 -1.74 -12.22 52.96
C GLN A 19 -1.35 -10.95 52.19
N VAL A 20 -2.15 -9.90 52.38
CA VAL A 20 -1.90 -8.54 51.93
C VAL A 20 -1.16 -7.79 53.04
N GLY A 21 0.11 -7.45 52.81
CA GLY A 21 0.90 -6.56 53.66
C GLY A 21 0.72 -5.11 53.20
N GLN A 22 0.08 -4.30 54.04
CA GLN A 22 0.05 -2.84 53.92
C GLN A 22 1.37 -2.25 54.45
N GLY A 23 2.02 -1.41 53.66
CA GLY A 23 3.18 -0.61 54.06
C GLY A 23 2.90 0.86 53.80
N THR A 24 2.42 1.55 54.82
CA THR A 24 2.32 3.02 54.92
C THR A 24 3.64 3.59 55.42
N SER A 25 4.14 4.63 54.73
CA SER A 25 5.19 5.51 55.27
C SER A 25 4.80 6.96 55.01
N GLN A 26 4.30 7.63 56.06
CA GLN A 26 4.34 9.08 56.20
C GLN A 26 5.60 9.43 57.00
N SER A 27 6.26 10.54 56.66
CA SER A 27 6.96 11.36 57.64
C SER A 27 7.06 12.80 57.15
N THR A 28 6.82 13.71 58.06
CA THR A 28 6.68 15.16 57.93
C THR A 28 7.77 15.88 58.73
N VAL A 29 7.98 17.16 58.38
CA VAL A 29 8.56 18.26 59.18
C VAL A 29 10.09 18.40 59.18
N ALA A 30 10.60 19.51 58.62
CA ALA A 30 11.15 20.62 59.42
C ALA A 30 11.72 21.75 58.53
N THR A 31 11.63 22.94 59.11
CA THR A 31 11.90 24.30 58.64
C THR A 31 13.37 24.73 58.73
N GLU A 32 13.61 25.93 58.19
CA GLU A 32 14.62 26.94 58.54
C GLU A 32 15.74 27.28 57.54
N ALA A 33 15.96 28.58 57.49
CA ALA A 33 16.83 29.37 56.64
C ALA A 33 18.28 29.31 57.10
N ASP A 34 19.23 29.58 56.19
CA ASP A 34 20.08 30.77 56.38
C ASP A 34 20.89 31.17 55.14
N LYS A 35 21.27 32.44 55.17
CA LYS A 35 22.03 33.23 54.19
C LYS A 35 23.49 32.80 54.06
N ALA A 36 24.07 33.02 52.88
CA ALA A 36 25.42 33.58 52.76
C ALA A 36 25.59 34.31 51.41
N ALA A 37 26.01 35.57 51.50
CA ALA A 37 26.36 36.46 50.42
C ALA A 37 27.78 36.23 49.93
N VAL A 38 28.05 36.46 48.63
CA VAL A 38 29.36 36.95 48.16
C VAL A 38 29.14 37.93 46.99
N ASP A 39 29.66 39.13 47.20
CA ASP A 39 29.74 40.25 46.27
C ASP A 39 30.62 39.95 45.05
N GLY A 40 30.27 40.57 43.91
CA GLY A 40 31.08 40.55 42.70
C GLY A 40 30.66 41.61 41.69
N LYS A 41 31.04 42.87 41.95
CA LYS A 41 31.04 43.97 40.96
C LYS A 41 31.93 43.60 39.77
N PHE A 42 31.42 43.70 38.53
CA PHE A 42 32.23 44.15 37.40
C PHE A 42 31.39 44.93 36.37
N ALA A 43 32.08 45.92 35.82
CA ALA A 43 31.56 47.09 35.14
C ALA A 43 30.93 46.83 33.76
N ALA A 44 30.05 47.77 33.41
CA ALA A 44 29.42 47.92 32.12
C ALA A 44 30.44 48.04 30.98
N ASN A 45 30.21 47.30 29.90
CA ASN A 45 30.68 47.65 28.58
C ASN A 45 29.52 47.47 27.59
N ALA A 46 29.28 48.54 26.83
CA ALA A 46 28.14 48.74 25.95
C ALA A 46 28.06 47.69 24.84
N LYS A 47 26.85 47.18 24.58
CA LYS A 47 26.46 46.53 23.33
C LYS A 47 25.37 47.35 22.64
N PRO A 48 25.41 47.48 21.30
CA PRO A 48 24.45 48.27 20.54
C PRO A 48 23.07 47.58 20.54
N ALA A 49 22.03 48.40 20.64
CA ALA A 49 20.64 47.97 20.53
C ALA A 49 20.35 47.46 19.11
N LEU A 50 20.14 46.15 18.98
CA LEU A 50 19.41 45.57 17.85
C LEU A 50 17.92 45.71 18.16
N THR A 51 17.28 46.64 17.48
CA THR A 51 15.84 46.85 17.46
C THR A 51 15.15 45.61 16.89
N ALA A 52 14.30 44.97 17.70
CA ALA A 52 13.36 43.98 17.22
C ALA A 52 12.37 44.66 16.24
N ALA A 53 12.19 44.08 15.06
CA ALA A 53 11.15 44.49 14.14
C ALA A 53 9.78 44.34 14.82
N ALA A 54 8.99 45.41 14.78
CA ALA A 54 7.65 45.44 15.36
C ALA A 54 6.75 44.36 14.74
N PRO A 55 5.86 43.73 15.54
CA PRO A 55 4.86 42.83 15.00
C PRO A 55 3.92 43.61 14.07
N ILE A 56 3.79 43.15 12.83
CA ILE A 56 2.82 43.66 11.87
C ILE A 56 1.42 43.28 12.38
N ARG A 57 0.84 44.13 13.23
CA ARG A 57 -0.61 44.22 13.39
C ARG A 57 -1.07 45.37 12.51
N SER A 58 -1.68 45.02 11.38
CA SER A 58 -2.35 46.01 10.52
C SER A 58 -3.50 46.64 11.30
N ALA A 59 -3.45 47.96 11.47
CA ALA A 59 -4.58 48.76 11.89
C ALA A 59 -5.77 48.49 10.95
N ARG A 60 -6.94 48.23 11.52
CA ARG A 60 -8.21 48.26 10.78
C ARG A 60 -8.44 49.69 10.31
N GLY A 61 -8.19 49.94 9.04
CA GLY A 61 -8.53 51.17 8.35
C GLY A 61 -8.80 50.85 6.89
N VAL A 62 -10.05 51.09 6.47
CA VAL A 62 -10.60 51.09 5.10
C VAL A 62 -10.18 49.90 4.21
N SER A 63 -11.13 49.02 3.93
CA SER A 63 -10.94 47.84 3.09
C SER A 63 -10.58 48.20 1.64
N GLU A 64 -9.30 48.31 1.35
CA GLU A 64 -8.83 48.01 0.00
C GLU A 64 -9.15 46.54 -0.27
N VAL A 65 -10.04 46.31 -1.24
CA VAL A 65 -10.33 44.98 -1.76
C VAL A 65 -9.04 44.47 -2.38
N LYS A 66 -8.26 43.70 -1.60
CA LYS A 66 -7.09 42.99 -2.13
C LYS A 66 -7.59 42.05 -3.22
N THR A 67 -7.33 42.42 -4.46
CA THR A 67 -7.53 41.55 -5.62
C THR A 67 -6.51 40.42 -5.54
N TYR A 68 -6.99 39.22 -5.22
CA TYR A 68 -6.17 38.02 -5.30
C TYR A 68 -5.71 37.79 -6.74
N SER A 69 -4.44 37.40 -6.93
CA SER A 69 -3.97 36.96 -8.25
C SER A 69 -4.72 35.69 -8.69
N ALA A 70 -4.76 35.41 -9.99
CA ALA A 70 -5.36 34.18 -10.52
C ALA A 70 -4.77 32.91 -9.89
N GLU A 71 -3.46 32.90 -9.61
CA GLU A 71 -2.79 31.81 -8.91
C GLU A 71 -3.26 31.66 -7.45
N GLN A 72 -3.44 32.77 -6.74
CA GLN A 72 -3.95 32.77 -5.37
C GLN A 72 -5.41 32.32 -5.31
N GLN A 73 -6.24 32.70 -6.29
CA GLN A 73 -7.61 32.21 -6.42
C GLN A 73 -7.64 30.71 -6.73
N ALA A 74 -6.78 30.23 -7.62
CA ALA A 74 -6.64 28.79 -7.91
C ALA A 74 -6.16 28.01 -6.67
N ALA A 75 -5.19 28.55 -5.92
CA ALA A 75 -4.71 27.97 -4.67
C ALA A 75 -5.80 27.96 -3.59
N ALA A 76 -6.52 29.06 -3.40
CA ALA A 76 -7.65 29.14 -2.47
C ALA A 76 -8.79 28.18 -2.88
N GLY A 77 -9.03 28.01 -4.17
CA GLY A 77 -9.94 27.01 -4.72
C GLY A 77 -9.52 25.58 -4.36
N LYS A 78 -8.23 25.25 -4.51
CA LYS A 78 -7.66 23.95 -4.11
C LYS A 78 -7.74 23.72 -2.60
N ILE A 79 -7.39 24.72 -1.79
CA ILE A 79 -7.48 24.65 -0.32
C ILE A 79 -8.95 24.47 0.11
N GLY A 80 -9.86 25.27 -0.45
CA GLY A 80 -11.29 25.16 -0.20
C GLY A 80 -11.84 23.79 -0.60
N ALA A 81 -11.41 23.23 -1.73
CA ALA A 81 -11.79 21.88 -2.16
C ALA A 81 -11.24 20.80 -1.20
N ALA A 82 -10.01 20.93 -0.73
CA ALA A 82 -9.41 20.00 0.23
C ALA A 82 -10.13 20.04 1.59
N VAL A 83 -10.41 21.24 2.10
CA VAL A 83 -11.13 21.45 3.38
C VAL A 83 -12.57 20.95 3.27
N ARG A 84 -13.30 21.30 2.21
CA ARG A 84 -14.66 20.78 1.98
C ARG A 84 -14.67 19.27 1.82
N GLY A 85 -13.72 18.72 1.05
CA GLY A 85 -13.57 17.27 0.93
C GLY A 85 -13.30 16.60 2.27
N SER A 86 -12.55 17.23 3.17
CA SER A 86 -12.31 16.72 4.52
C SER A 86 -13.55 16.79 5.41
N ALA A 87 -14.30 17.89 5.37
CA ALA A 87 -15.54 18.06 6.11
C ALA A 87 -16.62 17.08 5.62
N THR A 88 -16.83 16.97 4.31
CA THR A 88 -17.76 16.00 3.72
C THR A 88 -17.33 14.56 4.01
N ARG A 89 -16.04 14.22 3.94
CA ARG A 89 -15.56 12.88 4.36
C ARG A 89 -15.85 12.62 5.84
N TRP A 90 -15.78 13.65 6.68
CA TRP A 90 -16.09 13.53 8.11
C TRP A 90 -17.59 13.40 8.37
N GLU A 91 -18.43 14.21 7.72
CA GLU A 91 -19.90 14.13 7.80
C GLU A 91 -20.41 12.79 7.26
N VAL A 92 -19.99 12.39 6.07
CA VAL A 92 -20.32 11.07 5.48
C VAL A 92 -19.83 9.94 6.38
N LYS A 93 -18.67 10.11 7.04
CA LYS A 93 -18.17 9.14 8.02
C LYS A 93 -19.07 9.07 9.25
N GLN A 94 -19.50 10.22 9.80
CA GLN A 94 -20.41 10.25 10.94
C GLN A 94 -21.77 9.67 10.57
N GLU A 95 -22.36 10.08 9.46
CA GLU A 95 -23.62 9.57 8.94
C GLU A 95 -23.54 8.06 8.68
N TYR A 96 -22.47 7.57 8.04
CA TYR A 96 -22.23 6.13 7.88
C TYR A 96 -22.14 5.42 9.23
N HIS A 97 -21.43 6.00 10.19
CA HIS A 97 -21.31 5.44 11.53
C HIS A 97 -22.59 5.53 12.34
N GLU A 98 -23.47 6.50 12.11
CA GLU A 98 -24.71 6.73 12.87
C GLU A 98 -25.89 5.95 12.27
N ILE A 99 -26.05 5.98 10.94
CA ILE A 99 -27.12 5.29 10.22
C ILE A 99 -26.89 3.77 10.17
N ARG A 100 -25.65 3.32 9.93
CA ARG A 100 -25.31 1.87 9.89
C ARG A 100 -24.85 1.32 11.24
N ARG A 101 -25.00 2.05 12.34
CA ARG A 101 -24.66 1.59 13.70
C ARG A 101 -25.61 0.54 14.26
N ARG A 102 -26.68 0.17 13.56
CA ARG A 102 -27.47 -1.03 13.86
C ARG A 102 -26.78 -2.22 13.17
N PRO A 103 -25.91 -2.97 13.86
CA PRO A 103 -25.21 -4.07 13.23
C PRO A 103 -26.19 -5.24 13.18
N GLU A 104 -26.74 -5.52 12.01
CA GLU A 104 -27.18 -6.89 11.76
C GLU A 104 -25.91 -7.71 11.52
N GLY A 105 -25.41 -8.33 12.60
CA GLY A 105 -24.36 -9.33 12.52
C GLY A 105 -23.26 -9.16 13.57
N ARG A 106 -23.11 -10.18 14.41
CA ARG A 106 -21.85 -10.43 15.14
C ARG A 106 -20.84 -11.02 14.14
N PRO A 107 -19.52 -10.87 14.35
CA PRO A 107 -18.54 -11.63 13.58
C PRO A 107 -18.84 -13.13 13.67
N LEU A 108 -19.05 -13.77 12.52
CA LEU A 108 -19.28 -15.21 12.46
C LEU A 108 -18.08 -15.94 13.06
N GLN A 109 -18.32 -17.00 13.84
CA GLN A 109 -17.21 -17.83 14.28
C GLN A 109 -16.94 -18.91 13.22
N PRO A 110 -15.70 -19.05 12.72
CA PRO A 110 -15.37 -20.05 11.69
C PRO A 110 -15.77 -21.47 12.08
N ILE A 111 -15.68 -21.80 13.37
CA ILE A 111 -16.06 -23.10 13.91
C ILE A 111 -17.56 -23.41 13.76
N GLU A 112 -18.43 -22.40 13.82
CA GLU A 112 -19.89 -22.55 13.66
C GLU A 112 -20.25 -22.94 12.21
N LEU A 113 -19.38 -22.61 11.25
CA LEU A 113 -19.53 -22.96 9.83
C LEU A 113 -18.72 -24.20 9.42
N GLY A 114 -18.21 -24.95 10.41
CA GLY A 114 -17.44 -26.17 10.18
C GLY A 114 -16.00 -25.95 9.70
N PHE A 115 -15.46 -24.74 9.85
CA PHE A 115 -14.04 -24.43 9.62
C PHE A 115 -13.23 -24.56 10.92
N ALA A 116 -11.89 -24.46 10.84
CA ALA A 116 -11.06 -24.39 12.05
C ALA A 116 -11.28 -23.05 12.77
N ASP A 117 -11.12 -23.01 14.09
CA ASP A 117 -11.14 -21.75 14.84
C ASP A 117 -10.00 -20.81 14.40
N TYR A 118 -10.06 -19.55 14.78
CA TYR A 118 -9.02 -18.57 14.48
C TYR A 118 -7.67 -19.04 15.00
N ALA A 119 -6.64 -18.98 14.15
CA ALA A 119 -5.26 -19.25 14.55
C ALA A 119 -4.76 -18.22 15.58
N GLN A 120 -5.35 -17.03 15.57
CA GLN A 120 -5.14 -15.98 16.57
C GLN A 120 -6.34 -15.05 16.58
N LYS A 121 -6.81 -14.71 17.78
CA LYS A 121 -7.97 -13.86 18.00
C LYS A 121 -7.62 -12.74 18.97
N LYS A 122 -7.69 -11.50 18.50
CA LYS A 122 -7.57 -10.29 19.34
C LYS A 122 -8.95 -9.60 19.45
N PRO A 123 -9.30 -9.01 20.60
CA PRO A 123 -10.58 -8.34 20.78
C PRO A 123 -10.72 -7.11 19.87
N SER A 124 -9.61 -6.43 19.58
CA SER A 124 -9.56 -5.25 18.71
C SER A 124 -8.17 -5.09 18.09
N MET A 125 -8.07 -4.23 17.08
CA MET A 125 -6.77 -3.75 16.60
C MET A 125 -6.11 -2.85 17.66
N PRO A 126 -4.77 -2.86 17.81
CA PRO A 126 -4.09 -1.93 18.70
C PRO A 126 -4.44 -0.47 18.39
N SER A 127 -4.74 0.30 19.42
CA SER A 127 -4.98 1.74 19.30
C SER A 127 -3.66 2.49 19.46
N VAL A 128 -3.26 3.23 18.44
CA VAL A 128 -2.01 4.01 18.45
C VAL A 128 -2.35 5.50 18.45
N PRO A 129 -1.94 6.26 19.48
CA PRO A 129 -2.17 7.70 19.53
C PRO A 129 -1.56 8.45 18.34
N ASP A 130 -2.25 9.45 17.80
CA ASP A 130 -1.80 10.18 16.61
C ASP A 130 -0.41 10.81 16.78
N HIS A 131 -0.08 11.34 17.96
CA HIS A 131 1.24 11.94 18.23
C HIS A 131 2.38 10.90 18.07
N LEU A 132 2.16 9.67 18.53
CA LEU A 132 3.12 8.57 18.38
C LEU A 132 3.26 8.18 16.91
N ARG A 133 2.13 8.13 16.18
CA ARG A 133 2.14 7.81 14.74
C ARG A 133 2.87 8.86 13.90
N PHE A 134 2.76 10.14 14.25
CA PHE A 134 3.52 11.22 13.60
C PHE A 134 4.99 11.19 13.98
N ARG A 135 5.31 10.92 15.25
CA ARG A 135 6.70 10.73 15.70
C ARG A 135 7.40 9.63 14.90
N VAL A 136 6.79 8.45 14.81
CA VAL A 136 7.33 7.32 14.04
C VAL A 136 7.43 7.65 12.55
N ARG A 137 6.46 8.40 12.00
CA ARG A 137 6.54 8.88 10.62
C ARG A 137 7.81 9.69 10.39
N ASP A 138 8.05 10.68 11.24
CA ASP A 138 9.12 11.64 11.06
C ASP A 138 10.49 10.99 11.30
N VAL A 139 10.61 10.09 12.28
CA VAL A 139 11.82 9.26 12.48
C VAL A 139 12.10 8.39 11.26
N THR A 140 11.09 7.74 10.70
CA THR A 140 11.24 6.90 9.51
C THR A 140 11.63 7.72 8.28
N LYS A 141 11.06 8.92 8.10
CA LYS A 141 11.48 9.87 7.04
C LYS A 141 12.97 10.19 7.15
N GLN A 142 13.47 10.49 8.35
CA GLN A 142 14.90 10.74 8.58
C GLN A 142 15.76 9.52 8.25
N ARG A 143 15.35 8.32 8.69
CA ARG A 143 16.04 7.06 8.37
C ARG A 143 16.12 6.79 6.87
N VAL A 144 15.03 6.99 6.14
CA VAL A 144 15.00 6.81 4.68
C VAL A 144 16.01 7.73 3.98
N LEU A 145 16.06 9.01 4.35
CA LEU A 145 17.02 9.95 3.78
C LEU A 145 18.46 9.54 4.11
N ALA A 146 18.75 9.23 5.37
CA ALA A 146 20.09 8.80 5.81
C ALA A 146 20.55 7.53 5.07
N GLN A 147 19.68 6.53 4.94
CA GLN A 147 19.97 5.28 4.20
C GLN A 147 20.24 5.52 2.71
N LEU A 148 19.70 6.59 2.13
CA LEU A 148 19.95 6.99 0.75
C LEU A 148 21.19 7.89 0.59
N GLY A 149 22.00 8.05 1.65
CA GLY A 149 23.25 8.81 1.62
C GLY A 149 23.06 10.31 1.81
N ASN A 150 21.97 10.71 2.48
CA ASN A 150 21.80 12.10 2.90
C ASN A 150 22.38 12.31 4.29
N ASP A 151 23.55 12.94 4.34
CA ASP A 151 24.23 13.27 5.60
C ASP A 151 23.68 14.56 6.24
N GLU A 152 22.90 15.34 5.48
CA GLU A 152 22.25 16.55 5.97
C GLU A 152 21.02 16.19 6.80
N GLY A 153 20.97 16.57 8.08
CA GLY A 153 19.73 16.48 8.86
C GLY A 153 18.58 17.24 8.17
N LEU A 154 17.32 16.87 8.46
CA LEU A 154 16.17 17.68 8.06
C LEU A 154 16.22 19.02 8.79
N GLY A 155 16.84 20.03 8.17
CA GLY A 155 16.87 21.40 8.69
C GLY A 155 15.46 22.01 8.74
N SER A 156 15.29 23.08 9.52
CA SER A 156 13.98 23.71 9.75
C SER A 156 13.24 24.17 8.49
N PHE A 157 13.95 24.33 7.37
CA PHE A 157 13.39 24.80 6.09
C PHE A 157 13.31 23.71 5.02
N SER A 158 13.84 22.52 5.27
CA SER A 158 13.87 21.43 4.28
C SER A 158 12.74 20.45 4.51
N THR A 159 11.84 20.32 3.54
CA THR A 159 10.83 19.26 3.56
C THR A 159 11.43 17.93 3.11
N PHE A 160 10.81 16.83 3.52
CA PHE A 160 11.22 15.49 3.07
C PHE A 160 11.18 15.38 1.54
N GLU A 161 10.14 15.92 0.92
CA GLU A 161 9.88 15.84 -0.51
C GLU A 161 10.98 16.57 -1.30
N MET A 162 11.43 17.73 -0.83
CA MET A 162 12.54 18.47 -1.44
C MET A 162 13.87 17.69 -1.34
N MET A 163 14.16 17.11 -0.18
CA MET A 163 15.39 16.33 0.03
C MET A 163 15.36 15.03 -0.77
N ALA A 164 14.22 14.34 -0.80
CA ALA A 164 14.00 13.15 -1.61
C ALA A 164 14.18 13.42 -3.10
N ALA A 165 13.64 14.54 -3.62
CA ALA A 165 13.82 14.93 -5.01
C ALA A 165 15.31 15.12 -5.37
N ARG A 166 16.07 15.85 -4.53
CA ARG A 166 17.53 16.04 -4.72
C ARG A 166 18.30 14.72 -4.71
N LEU A 167 17.93 13.79 -3.82
CA LEU A 167 18.56 12.46 -3.76
C LEU A 167 18.24 11.64 -5.01
N LEU A 168 16.97 11.63 -5.43
CA LEU A 168 16.56 10.93 -6.64
C LEU A 168 17.26 11.48 -7.89
N GLU A 169 17.48 12.80 -7.98
CA GLU A 169 18.28 13.42 -9.03
C GLU A 169 19.75 12.94 -9.00
N LYS A 170 20.37 12.91 -7.81
CA LYS A 170 21.74 12.38 -7.64
C LYS A 170 21.83 10.90 -8.04
N VAL A 171 20.84 10.09 -7.65
CA VAL A 171 20.75 8.67 -8.02
C VAL A 171 20.55 8.51 -9.53
N ALA A 172 19.67 9.32 -10.14
CA ALA A 172 19.45 9.31 -11.59
C ALA A 172 20.74 9.63 -12.36
N ALA A 173 21.51 10.62 -11.89
CA ALA A 173 22.72 11.07 -12.55
C ALA A 173 23.89 10.10 -12.37
N SER A 174 24.03 9.50 -11.19
CA SER A 174 25.16 8.62 -10.87
C SER A 174 24.91 7.14 -11.19
N GLY A 175 23.66 6.69 -11.18
CA GLY A 175 23.29 5.28 -11.23
C GLY A 175 23.74 4.49 -10.00
N LYS A 176 24.13 5.15 -8.92
CA LYS A 176 24.68 4.51 -7.71
C LYS A 176 23.76 4.71 -6.52
N LEU A 177 23.52 3.63 -5.79
CA LEU A 177 22.86 3.63 -4.49
C LEU A 177 23.89 3.24 -3.40
N PRO A 178 23.67 3.64 -2.14
CA PRO A 178 24.41 3.06 -1.02
C PRO A 178 24.24 1.52 -0.97
N PRO A 179 25.18 0.76 -0.39
CA PRO A 179 25.24 -0.70 -0.54
C PRO A 179 23.97 -1.45 -0.08
N GLY A 180 23.42 -1.11 1.09
CA GLY A 180 22.14 -1.66 1.58
C GLY A 180 20.98 -1.46 0.60
N PRO A 181 20.60 -0.21 0.26
CA PRO A 181 19.58 0.07 -0.75
C PRO A 181 19.84 -0.59 -2.11
N ALA A 182 21.10 -0.63 -2.57
CA ALA A 182 21.46 -1.28 -3.82
C ALA A 182 21.15 -2.79 -3.78
N LYS A 183 21.52 -3.48 -2.69
CA LYS A 183 21.25 -4.90 -2.49
C LYS A 183 19.75 -5.20 -2.36
N GLN A 184 19.02 -4.34 -1.66
CA GLN A 184 17.56 -4.44 -1.55
C GLN A 184 16.90 -4.34 -2.93
N MET A 185 17.24 -3.31 -3.71
CA MET A 185 16.62 -3.08 -5.02
C MET A 185 17.01 -4.13 -6.05
N ALA A 186 18.25 -4.64 -6.02
CA ALA A 186 18.68 -5.75 -6.87
C ALA A 186 17.89 -7.05 -6.61
N SER A 187 17.32 -7.18 -5.41
CA SER A 187 16.47 -8.32 -5.01
C SER A 187 14.99 -8.09 -5.33
N THR A 188 14.60 -6.90 -5.80
CA THR A 188 13.21 -6.56 -6.11
C THR A 188 12.75 -7.25 -7.40
N HIS A 189 11.51 -7.71 -7.40
CA HIS A 189 10.89 -8.34 -8.57
C HIS A 189 9.66 -7.57 -9.03
N LEU A 190 9.55 -7.32 -10.33
CA LEU A 190 8.31 -6.94 -11.01
C LEU A 190 7.73 -8.16 -11.70
N PHE A 191 6.51 -8.53 -11.34
CA PHE A 191 5.74 -9.56 -12.00
C PHE A 191 4.75 -8.92 -12.96
N ASN A 192 4.96 -9.14 -14.26
CA ASN A 192 4.01 -8.76 -15.29
C ASN A 192 2.97 -9.89 -15.44
N GLY A 193 1.71 -9.59 -15.15
CA GLY A 193 0.58 -10.42 -15.57
C GLY A 193 0.42 -10.44 -17.10
N GLU A 194 -0.49 -11.27 -17.62
CA GLU A 194 -0.83 -11.23 -19.06
C GLU A 194 -1.11 -9.80 -19.50
N GLU A 195 -0.45 -9.37 -20.58
CA GLU A 195 -0.75 -8.11 -21.23
C GLU A 195 -2.20 -8.18 -21.72
N VAL A 196 -3.05 -7.32 -21.16
CA VAL A 196 -4.28 -6.98 -21.84
C VAL A 196 -3.83 -6.29 -23.12
N LYS A 197 -3.99 -6.96 -24.26
CA LYS A 197 -3.81 -6.33 -25.56
C LYS A 197 -4.59 -5.01 -25.52
N ALA A 198 -3.92 -3.91 -25.83
CA ALA A 198 -4.45 -2.57 -25.73
C ALA A 198 -5.50 -2.33 -26.84
N ASP A 199 -6.58 -3.09 -26.79
CA ASP A 199 -7.66 -3.09 -27.76
C ASP A 199 -8.82 -2.26 -27.16
N ALA A 200 -8.66 -0.94 -27.01
CA ALA A 200 -9.76 0.07 -26.96
C ALA A 200 -9.31 1.51 -26.58
N GLU A 201 -9.35 2.39 -27.59
CA GLU A 201 -9.82 3.79 -27.66
C GLU A 201 -9.53 4.85 -26.56
N ASP A 202 -8.55 5.70 -26.91
CA ASP A 202 -8.41 7.18 -26.84
C ASP A 202 -8.89 8.04 -25.65
N SER A 203 -9.97 7.70 -24.92
CA SER A 203 -10.51 8.59 -23.87
C SER A 203 -10.14 8.16 -22.45
N LEU A 204 -10.07 6.86 -22.18
CA LEU A 204 -9.59 6.30 -20.92
C LEU A 204 -8.06 6.36 -20.79
N ALA A 205 -7.36 6.39 -21.93
CA ALA A 205 -5.90 6.41 -22.01
C ALA A 205 -5.28 7.56 -21.19
N LYS A 206 -5.85 8.78 -21.27
CA LYS A 206 -5.30 9.97 -20.58
C LYS A 206 -5.28 9.86 -19.04
N ARG A 207 -6.17 9.06 -18.43
CA ARG A 207 -6.16 8.85 -16.97
C ARG A 207 -5.11 7.82 -16.56
N GLN A 208 -4.83 6.85 -17.44
CA GLN A 208 -3.89 5.78 -17.22
C GLN A 208 -2.43 6.24 -17.29
N ASP A 209 -2.17 7.40 -17.90
CA ASP A 209 -0.84 8.01 -17.98
C ASP A 209 -0.20 8.24 -16.60
N THR A 210 -0.97 8.26 -15.50
CA THR A 210 -0.40 8.47 -14.15
C THR A 210 -0.17 7.19 -13.35
N TYR A 211 -0.52 6.02 -13.89
CA TYR A 211 -0.35 4.76 -13.18
C TYR A 211 1.11 4.30 -13.16
N LEU A 212 1.62 4.08 -11.96
CA LEU A 212 2.87 3.37 -11.72
C LEU A 212 2.67 1.87 -11.95
N LEU A 213 1.65 1.29 -11.32
CA LEU A 213 1.33 -0.13 -11.42
C LEU A 213 0.29 -0.34 -12.53
N GLY A 214 0.67 -1.10 -13.54
CA GLY A 214 -0.26 -1.69 -14.49
C GLY A 214 -1.32 -2.53 -13.79
N LYS A 215 -2.45 -2.75 -14.47
CA LYS A 215 -3.65 -3.36 -13.90
C LYS A 215 -3.39 -4.69 -13.17
N PHE A 216 -2.50 -5.53 -13.71
CA PHE A 216 -2.15 -6.84 -13.17
C PHE A 216 -0.65 -6.97 -12.81
N GLN A 217 0.05 -5.85 -12.69
CA GLN A 217 1.45 -5.85 -12.27
C GLN A 217 1.55 -5.94 -10.75
N ILE A 218 2.57 -6.67 -10.29
CA ILE A 218 2.90 -6.81 -8.87
C ILE A 218 4.37 -6.50 -8.66
N VAL A 219 4.69 -5.62 -7.72
CA VAL A 219 6.07 -5.33 -7.32
C VAL A 219 6.34 -5.98 -5.97
N ALA A 220 7.29 -6.91 -5.90
CA ALA A 220 7.72 -7.55 -4.67
C ALA A 220 9.05 -6.95 -4.21
N VAL A 221 9.05 -6.33 -3.03
CA VAL A 221 10.22 -5.71 -2.39
C VAL A 221 10.56 -6.46 -1.09
N PRO A 222 11.84 -6.76 -0.81
CA PRO A 222 12.23 -7.31 0.48
C PRO A 222 12.28 -6.17 1.51
N VAL A 223 11.71 -6.39 2.69
CA VAL A 223 11.60 -5.39 3.76
C VAL A 223 11.77 -6.01 5.14
N VAL A 224 11.91 -5.14 6.14
CA VAL A 224 11.88 -5.47 7.57
C VAL A 224 11.00 -4.47 8.31
N ALA A 225 10.32 -4.92 9.36
CA ALA A 225 9.56 -4.03 10.25
C ALA A 225 10.51 -3.40 11.28
N ASP A 226 10.46 -2.07 11.41
CA ASP A 226 11.19 -1.32 12.44
C ASP A 226 10.38 -1.15 13.73
N TYR A 227 9.05 -1.24 13.63
CA TYR A 227 8.13 -0.98 14.72
C TYR A 227 7.03 -2.04 14.79
N ASP A 228 6.56 -2.31 16.00
CA ASP A 228 5.51 -3.28 16.29
C ASP A 228 4.10 -2.69 16.06
N ALA A 229 3.06 -3.48 16.35
CA ALA A 229 1.69 -3.04 16.15
C ALA A 229 1.25 -1.86 17.06
N ALA A 230 1.97 -1.61 18.15
CA ALA A 230 1.79 -0.47 19.05
C ALA A 230 2.69 0.72 18.71
N PHE A 231 3.51 0.63 17.64
CA PHE A 231 4.51 1.61 17.22
C PHE A 231 5.69 1.72 18.18
N ASP A 232 5.94 0.68 18.95
CA ASP A 232 7.16 0.50 19.74
C ASP A 232 8.28 -0.05 18.85
N VAL A 233 9.53 0.32 19.15
CA VAL A 233 10.69 -0.11 18.35
C VAL A 233 10.88 -1.60 18.53
N LEU A 234 10.91 -2.35 17.42
CA LEU A 234 11.26 -3.76 17.44
C LEU A 234 12.76 -3.89 17.68
N GLN A 235 13.15 -4.52 18.79
CA GLN A 235 14.55 -4.85 19.01
C GLN A 235 14.93 -5.99 18.07
N VAL A 236 15.92 -5.76 17.22
CA VAL A 236 16.54 -6.86 16.49
C VAL A 236 17.34 -7.65 17.52
N GLU A 237 16.82 -8.82 17.91
CA GLU A 237 17.53 -9.77 18.77
C GLU A 237 18.81 -10.22 18.04
N SER A 238 19.87 -9.43 18.18
CA SER A 238 21.18 -9.83 17.71
C SER A 238 21.66 -10.97 18.62
N ASN A 239 21.56 -12.20 18.13
CA ASN A 239 22.07 -13.39 18.80
C ASN A 239 23.60 -13.33 19.05
N SER A 240 24.29 -12.32 18.53
CA SER A 240 25.66 -12.00 18.92
C SER A 240 25.66 -11.28 20.28
N LYS A 241 26.23 -11.90 21.32
CA LYS A 241 26.66 -11.28 22.59
C LYS A 241 27.69 -10.14 22.41
N GLN A 242 27.81 -9.55 21.23
CA GLN A 242 28.58 -8.33 21.01
C GLN A 242 27.80 -7.18 21.64
N THR A 243 28.40 -6.56 22.65
CA THR A 243 27.97 -5.31 23.28
C THR A 243 27.92 -4.22 22.22
N ALA A 244 26.84 -4.18 21.44
CA ALA A 244 26.61 -3.15 20.46
C ALA A 244 26.49 -1.81 21.19
N LYS A 245 27.36 -0.86 20.84
CA LYS A 245 27.17 0.53 21.26
C LYS A 245 25.78 0.97 20.79
N PRO A 246 24.98 1.63 21.65
CA PRO A 246 23.60 2.01 21.35
C PRO A 246 23.45 2.92 20.10
N ASP A 247 24.53 3.53 19.63
CA ASP A 247 24.56 4.41 18.45
C ASP A 247 25.05 3.73 17.15
N ALA A 248 25.28 2.42 17.15
CA ALA A 248 25.68 1.73 15.93
C ALA A 248 24.54 1.85 14.89
N PRO A 249 24.82 2.35 13.66
CA PRO A 249 23.80 2.49 12.63
C PRO A 249 23.12 1.15 12.40
N SER A 250 21.78 1.17 12.35
CA SER A 250 20.93 0.01 12.08
C SER A 250 21.56 -0.83 10.96
N ARG A 251 21.83 -2.10 11.23
CA ARG A 251 22.37 -3.03 10.23
C ARG A 251 21.30 -3.25 9.15
N ASP A 252 21.53 -2.68 7.97
CA ASP A 252 20.73 -2.91 6.77
C ASP A 252 21.07 -4.28 6.16
N CYS A 253 20.45 -4.62 5.03
CA CYS A 253 20.62 -5.91 4.38
C CYS A 253 22.02 -6.17 3.79
N ASP A 254 22.92 -5.18 3.77
CA ASP A 254 24.31 -5.30 3.34
C ASP A 254 25.25 -5.86 4.43
N GLY A 255 24.77 -5.99 5.67
CA GLY A 255 25.50 -6.66 6.74
C GLY A 255 25.67 -8.17 6.54
N PRO A 256 26.44 -8.84 7.43
CA PRO A 256 26.68 -10.30 7.36
C PRO A 256 25.40 -11.13 7.48
N GLU A 257 24.38 -10.61 8.15
CA GLU A 257 23.06 -11.24 8.30
C GLU A 257 22.24 -11.25 6.99
N GLY A 258 22.59 -10.42 6.01
CA GLY A 258 21.85 -10.33 4.76
C GLY A 258 20.37 -10.01 4.96
N PHE A 259 19.51 -10.91 4.49
CA PHE A 259 18.05 -10.79 4.61
C PHE A 259 17.46 -11.60 5.78
N ASN A 260 18.25 -11.90 6.83
CA ASN A 260 17.75 -12.55 8.04
C ASN A 260 16.71 -11.68 8.77
N GLY A 261 15.52 -12.25 9.03
CA GLY A 261 14.37 -11.50 9.57
C GLY A 261 13.64 -10.61 8.56
N TRP A 262 14.06 -10.59 7.28
CA TRP A 262 13.36 -9.87 6.21
C TRP A 262 12.27 -10.74 5.58
N PHE A 263 11.24 -10.09 5.06
CA PHE A 263 10.12 -10.70 4.35
C PHE A 263 9.76 -9.89 3.10
N TRP A 264 8.96 -10.46 2.21
CA TRP A 264 8.49 -9.76 1.02
C TRP A 264 7.26 -8.92 1.32
N VAL A 265 7.18 -7.74 0.73
CA VAL A 265 5.91 -7.02 0.53
C VAL A 265 5.60 -6.98 -0.96
N LEU A 266 4.44 -7.50 -1.34
CA LEU A 266 3.96 -7.50 -2.72
C LEU A 266 2.96 -6.38 -2.88
N HIS A 267 3.32 -5.31 -3.59
CA HIS A 267 2.40 -4.26 -3.98
C HIS A 267 1.62 -4.70 -5.21
N SER A 268 0.31 -4.83 -5.06
CA SER A 268 -0.62 -5.13 -6.16
C SER A 268 -1.61 -3.99 -6.32
N ALA A 269 -1.91 -3.64 -7.56
CA ALA A 269 -2.93 -2.63 -7.91
C ALA A 269 -4.31 -3.07 -7.40
N ALA A 270 -4.91 -2.31 -6.47
CA ALA A 270 -6.30 -2.50 -6.05
C ALA A 270 -7.24 -1.66 -6.92
N PRO A 271 -8.13 -2.26 -7.73
CA PRO A 271 -9.06 -1.47 -8.51
C PRO A 271 -10.07 -0.77 -7.61
N ASN A 272 -10.10 0.56 -7.69
CA ASN A 272 -10.94 1.43 -6.89
C ASN A 272 -12.21 1.84 -7.64
N ILE A 273 -13.32 1.17 -7.34
CA ILE A 273 -14.61 1.38 -7.99
C ILE A 273 -15.66 2.05 -7.09
N GLY A 274 -15.32 2.31 -5.84
CA GLY A 274 -16.30 2.71 -4.82
C GLY A 274 -15.74 3.55 -3.67
N GLU A 275 -14.52 4.11 -3.74
CA GLU A 275 -14.06 5.07 -2.72
C GLU A 275 -14.80 6.40 -2.78
N SER A 276 -15.34 6.77 -3.93
CA SER A 276 -16.15 7.97 -4.10
C SER A 276 -17.03 7.86 -5.34
N ALA A 277 -17.89 8.86 -5.55
CA ALA A 277 -18.67 8.99 -6.79
C ALA A 277 -17.82 9.32 -8.04
N LEU A 278 -16.51 9.47 -7.86
CA LEU A 278 -15.50 9.66 -8.91
C LEU A 278 -14.40 8.59 -8.78
N ALA A 279 -14.75 7.42 -8.24
CA ALA A 279 -13.82 6.31 -8.08
C ALA A 279 -13.14 6.01 -9.41
N GLU A 280 -11.82 5.98 -9.37
CA GLU A 280 -10.99 6.16 -10.55
C GLU A 280 -11.15 5.02 -11.57
N ASP A 281 -11.30 3.80 -11.08
CA ASP A 281 -11.41 2.61 -11.92
C ASP A 281 -12.87 2.29 -12.30
N PHE A 282 -13.89 2.91 -11.70
CA PHE A 282 -15.31 2.55 -11.94
C PHE A 282 -15.70 2.61 -13.43
N LEU A 283 -15.18 3.58 -14.18
CA LEU A 283 -15.43 3.68 -15.62
C LEU A 283 -14.90 2.47 -16.40
N SER A 284 -13.79 1.87 -15.97
CA SER A 284 -13.19 0.70 -16.62
C SER A 284 -13.99 -0.59 -16.36
N TYR A 285 -14.88 -0.57 -15.36
CA TYR A 285 -15.70 -1.71 -14.96
C TYR A 285 -17.19 -1.44 -15.11
N SER A 286 -17.59 -0.37 -15.80
CA SER A 286 -19.01 -0.03 -15.93
C SER A 286 -19.45 0.07 -17.37
N VAL A 287 -20.66 -0.40 -17.63
CA VAL A 287 -21.36 -0.28 -18.90
C VAL A 287 -22.38 0.85 -18.80
N GLU A 288 -22.59 1.57 -19.89
CA GLU A 288 -23.69 2.52 -19.96
C GLU A 288 -25.00 1.74 -19.98
N GLU A 289 -25.91 2.07 -19.07
CA GLU A 289 -27.27 1.53 -19.11
C GLU A 289 -27.96 2.19 -20.30
N VAL A 290 -28.37 1.37 -21.27
CA VAL A 290 -29.22 1.86 -22.37
C VAL A 290 -30.45 2.46 -21.71
N GLN A 291 -30.64 3.78 -21.88
CA GLN A 291 -31.84 4.43 -21.39
C GLN A 291 -33.00 3.81 -22.14
N ASP A 292 -33.73 2.95 -21.42
CA ASP A 292 -35.01 2.49 -21.87
C ASP A 292 -35.91 3.73 -21.90
N ASN A 293 -36.23 4.22 -23.11
CA ASN A 293 -36.96 5.47 -23.32
C ASN A 293 -38.32 5.46 -22.61
N ASP A 294 -38.81 4.28 -22.25
CA ASP A 294 -40.09 4.06 -21.58
C ASP A 294 -40.01 4.14 -20.05
N ARG A 295 -38.81 4.21 -19.46
CA ARG A 295 -38.66 4.35 -18.00
C ARG A 295 -38.79 5.82 -17.60
N PRO A 296 -39.83 6.23 -16.85
CA PRO A 296 -39.97 7.62 -16.41
C PRO A 296 -38.72 8.01 -15.62
N LEU A 297 -38.07 9.10 -16.06
CA LEU A 297 -36.87 9.64 -15.41
C LEU A 297 -37.17 9.82 -13.92
N ARG A 298 -36.47 9.06 -13.06
CA ARG A 298 -36.49 9.27 -11.60
C ARG A 298 -35.80 10.60 -11.28
N ILE A 299 -36.53 11.71 -11.44
CA ILE A 299 -36.05 13.05 -11.08
C ILE A 299 -36.16 13.27 -9.55
N ASP A 300 -36.96 12.47 -8.85
CA ASP A 300 -37.44 12.83 -7.52
C ASP A 300 -36.53 12.42 -6.34
N SER A 301 -35.56 11.51 -6.49
CA SER A 301 -34.85 10.96 -5.32
C SER A 301 -33.60 11.72 -4.86
N VAL A 302 -33.05 12.65 -5.66
CA VAL A 302 -31.81 13.37 -5.30
C VAL A 302 -32.06 14.79 -4.76
N GLN A 303 -33.30 15.29 -4.83
CA GLN A 303 -33.63 16.64 -4.33
C GLN A 303 -33.93 16.71 -2.82
N SER A 304 -34.21 15.59 -2.14
CA SER A 304 -34.83 15.61 -0.80
C SER A 304 -33.89 15.78 0.41
N GLN A 305 -32.58 15.97 0.24
CA GLN A 305 -31.66 16.25 1.36
C GLN A 305 -31.12 17.69 1.39
N ALA A 306 -31.65 18.61 0.57
CA ALA A 306 -31.14 19.99 0.46
C ALA A 306 -32.16 21.09 0.84
N SER A 307 -33.15 20.79 1.68
CA SER A 307 -34.17 21.74 2.14
C SER A 307 -34.15 21.83 3.67
N THR A 308 -33.38 22.75 4.27
CA THR A 308 -33.96 23.87 5.05
C THR A 308 -33.02 25.10 5.19
N SER A 309 -32.37 25.57 4.12
CA SER A 309 -31.84 26.96 4.11
C SER A 309 -32.01 27.63 2.74
N SER A 310 -33.17 28.24 2.59
CA SER A 310 -33.56 29.03 1.41
C SER A 310 -32.83 30.38 1.41
N THR A 311 -31.62 30.45 0.82
CA THR A 311 -31.06 31.67 0.19
C THR A 311 -29.66 31.40 -0.38
N SER A 312 -29.59 30.65 -1.48
CA SER A 312 -28.58 30.76 -2.56
C SER A 312 -28.52 29.46 -3.36
N ARG A 313 -29.34 29.36 -4.41
CA ARG A 313 -29.10 28.38 -5.47
C ARG A 313 -27.84 28.81 -6.21
N CYS A 314 -26.70 28.24 -5.81
CA CYS A 314 -25.43 28.42 -6.51
C CYS A 314 -25.55 27.79 -7.90
N CYS A 315 -25.40 28.60 -8.94
CA CYS A 315 -25.48 28.30 -10.39
C CYS A 315 -24.49 27.23 -10.92
N TRP A 316 -23.77 26.55 -10.03
CA TRP A 316 -22.85 25.45 -10.35
C TRP A 316 -23.43 24.06 -10.01
N LYS A 317 -24.70 23.99 -9.60
CA LYS A 317 -25.43 22.75 -9.28
C LYS A 317 -26.22 22.16 -10.46
N ASP A 318 -26.00 22.62 -11.69
CA ASP A 318 -26.28 21.81 -12.87
C ASP A 318 -25.29 20.64 -12.89
N ARG A 319 -25.55 19.65 -12.04
CA ARG A 319 -24.85 18.38 -12.14
C ARG A 319 -25.19 17.86 -13.53
N PRO A 320 -24.20 17.69 -14.43
CA PRO A 320 -24.48 17.06 -15.72
C PRO A 320 -25.23 15.78 -15.42
N MET A 321 -26.36 15.56 -16.11
CA MET A 321 -27.13 14.32 -16.03
C MET A 321 -26.11 13.18 -16.06
N ARG A 322 -25.90 12.53 -14.92
CA ARG A 322 -24.96 11.43 -14.85
C ARG A 322 -25.54 10.36 -15.75
N THR A 323 -24.79 9.99 -16.78
CA THR A 323 -25.11 8.77 -17.53
C THR A 323 -25.20 7.65 -16.50
N CYS A 324 -26.34 6.96 -16.50
CA CYS A 324 -26.56 5.87 -15.57
C CYS A 324 -25.63 4.74 -15.99
N ARG A 325 -24.54 4.54 -15.27
CA ARG A 325 -23.58 3.47 -15.53
C ARG A 325 -23.78 2.37 -14.51
N ARG A 326 -23.72 1.12 -14.97
CA ARG A 326 -23.86 -0.06 -14.12
C ARG A 326 -22.55 -0.79 -14.03
N LEU A 327 -22.19 -1.23 -12.82
CA LEU A 327 -21.04 -2.11 -12.64
C LEU A 327 -21.26 -3.39 -13.44
N ASN A 328 -20.30 -3.70 -14.31
CA ASN A 328 -20.12 -5.02 -14.88
C ASN A 328 -19.43 -5.89 -13.82
N GLU A 329 -20.25 -6.52 -12.97
CA GLU A 329 -19.75 -7.36 -11.86
C GLU A 329 -18.83 -8.46 -12.36
N ASP A 330 -19.15 -9.12 -13.47
CA ASP A 330 -18.41 -10.29 -13.94
C ASP A 330 -17.00 -9.91 -14.40
N LEU A 331 -16.86 -8.80 -15.13
CA LEU A 331 -15.54 -8.26 -15.49
C LEU A 331 -14.73 -7.90 -14.24
N TYR A 332 -15.35 -7.23 -13.28
CA TYR A 332 -14.68 -6.86 -12.03
C TYR A 332 -14.23 -8.09 -11.23
N ILE A 333 -15.11 -9.08 -11.06
CA ILE A 333 -14.80 -10.34 -10.37
C ILE A 333 -13.69 -11.11 -11.08
N ALA A 334 -13.73 -11.23 -12.41
CA ALA A 334 -12.70 -11.91 -13.18
C ALA A 334 -11.31 -11.26 -12.99
N ASP A 335 -11.26 -9.93 -12.98
CA ASP A 335 -10.00 -9.21 -12.81
C ASP A 335 -9.48 -9.27 -11.36
N ILE A 336 -10.36 -9.24 -10.37
CA ILE A 336 -9.99 -9.49 -8.97
C ILE A 336 -9.49 -10.92 -8.78
N ALA A 337 -10.13 -11.92 -9.39
CA ALA A 337 -9.65 -13.30 -9.39
C ALA A 337 -8.23 -13.40 -9.98
N ARG A 338 -7.99 -12.72 -11.11
CA ARG A 338 -6.67 -12.66 -11.73
C ARG A 338 -5.62 -12.01 -10.82
N LEU A 339 -5.96 -10.94 -10.11
CA LEU A 339 -5.07 -10.30 -9.13
C LEU A 339 -4.69 -11.26 -8.00
N TRP A 340 -5.65 -11.99 -7.43
CA TRP A 340 -5.39 -12.98 -6.38
C TRP A 340 -4.46 -14.10 -6.86
N ARG A 341 -4.73 -14.64 -8.05
CA ARG A 341 -3.90 -15.69 -8.65
C ARG A 341 -2.48 -15.19 -8.92
N ASN A 342 -2.33 -14.00 -9.50
CA ASN A 342 -1.02 -13.43 -9.78
C ASN A 342 -0.20 -13.21 -8.50
N ALA A 343 -0.84 -12.77 -7.41
CA ALA A 343 -0.16 -12.60 -6.12
C ALA A 343 0.36 -13.95 -5.58
N LEU A 344 -0.47 -14.98 -5.57
CA LEU A 344 -0.06 -16.31 -5.10
C LEU A 344 0.98 -16.98 -6.01
N LEU A 345 0.90 -16.77 -7.33
CA LEU A 345 1.91 -17.24 -8.28
C LEU A 345 3.24 -16.51 -8.09
N ALA A 346 3.23 -15.20 -7.87
CA ALA A 346 4.42 -14.44 -7.53
C ALA A 346 5.06 -14.99 -6.24
N MET A 347 4.25 -15.23 -5.20
CA MET A 347 4.72 -15.85 -3.94
C MET A 347 5.28 -17.26 -4.15
N LYS A 348 4.68 -18.09 -5.03
CA LYS A 348 5.23 -19.40 -5.44
C LYS A 348 6.62 -19.25 -6.07
N ILE A 349 6.79 -18.32 -7.01
CA ILE A 349 8.08 -18.07 -7.69
C ILE A 349 9.15 -17.57 -6.72
N LEU A 350 8.75 -16.76 -5.74
CA LEU A 350 9.62 -16.29 -4.65
C LEU A 350 9.89 -17.36 -3.58
N GLU A 351 9.35 -18.57 -3.72
CA GLU A 351 9.44 -19.66 -2.76
C GLU A 351 8.98 -19.27 -1.33
N VAL A 352 7.92 -18.49 -1.26
CA VAL A 352 7.26 -18.11 0.00
C VAL A 352 6.59 -19.32 0.62
N GLU A 353 6.73 -19.49 1.92
CA GLU A 353 6.07 -20.53 2.71
C GLU A 353 4.83 -19.99 3.43
N ASP A 354 4.93 -18.79 4.00
CA ASP A 354 3.84 -18.11 4.72
C ASP A 354 3.38 -16.87 3.94
N ALA A 355 2.19 -16.96 3.34
CA ALA A 355 1.53 -15.83 2.70
C ALA A 355 0.60 -15.12 3.70
N ILE A 356 0.70 -13.80 3.82
CA ILE A 356 -0.15 -12.98 4.66
C ILE A 356 -1.00 -12.09 3.76
N LEU A 357 -2.31 -12.28 3.84
CA LEU A 357 -3.31 -11.60 3.04
C LEU A 357 -4.29 -10.86 3.94
N PHE A 358 -4.96 -9.87 3.36
CA PHE A 358 -6.08 -9.18 3.97
C PHE A 358 -7.19 -8.99 2.92
N PRO A 359 -8.40 -8.59 3.31
CA PRO A 359 -9.54 -8.26 2.44
C PRO A 359 -9.28 -7.18 1.38
N PHE A 360 -8.41 -7.45 0.41
CA PHE A 360 -8.12 -6.60 -0.74
C PHE A 360 -9.26 -6.66 -1.78
N GLY A 361 -9.53 -5.54 -2.47
CA GLY A 361 -10.71 -5.39 -3.33
C GLY A 361 -12.02 -5.15 -2.58
N MET A 362 -11.97 -4.94 -1.27
CA MET A 362 -13.13 -4.61 -0.42
C MET A 362 -12.90 -3.35 0.42
N GLY A 363 -13.85 -3.04 1.30
CA GLY A 363 -13.77 -1.92 2.22
C GLY A 363 -13.81 -0.59 1.49
N ALA A 364 -12.74 0.22 1.61
CA ALA A 364 -12.65 1.52 0.96
C ALA A 364 -12.90 1.47 -0.56
N PHE A 365 -12.51 0.38 -1.24
CA PHE A 365 -12.69 0.23 -2.69
C PHE A 365 -14.15 0.00 -3.12
N LEU A 366 -15.05 -0.33 -2.19
CA LEU A 366 -16.48 -0.58 -2.44
C LEU A 366 -17.42 0.29 -1.57
N ARG A 367 -16.88 1.05 -0.62
CA ARG A 367 -17.64 1.70 0.47
C ARG A 367 -18.81 2.55 -0.01
N HIS A 368 -18.61 3.27 -1.10
CA HIS A 368 -19.53 4.21 -1.71
C HIS A 368 -19.91 3.78 -3.14
N LEU A 369 -19.90 2.47 -3.41
CA LEU A 369 -20.29 1.95 -4.71
C LEU A 369 -21.73 2.36 -5.09
N ASN A 370 -22.62 2.51 -4.10
CA ASN A 370 -23.98 3.01 -4.29
C ASN A 370 -24.05 4.42 -4.90
N LEU A 371 -23.00 5.26 -4.73
CA LEU A 371 -22.94 6.58 -5.35
C LEU A 371 -22.64 6.54 -6.86
N ASN A 372 -22.15 5.38 -7.34
CA ASN A 372 -21.84 5.12 -8.74
C ASN A 372 -22.88 4.20 -9.39
N ASP A 373 -23.49 3.30 -8.62
CA ASP A 373 -24.51 2.33 -9.06
C ASP A 373 -25.51 2.07 -7.93
N ASP A 374 -26.72 2.62 -8.05
CA ASP A 374 -27.77 2.61 -7.01
C ASP A 374 -28.25 1.20 -6.62
N ARG A 375 -27.97 0.15 -7.41
CA ARG A 375 -28.27 -1.25 -7.05
C ARG A 375 -27.60 -1.68 -5.74
N TYR A 376 -26.51 -1.02 -5.36
CA TYR A 376 -25.77 -1.30 -4.12
C TYR A 376 -26.21 -0.42 -2.94
N GLU A 377 -27.30 0.34 -3.07
CA GLU A 377 -28.03 0.86 -1.91
C GLU A 377 -28.58 -0.29 -1.06
N ASP A 378 -28.95 -1.40 -1.71
CA ASP A 378 -29.29 -2.67 -1.06
C ASP A 378 -28.03 -3.33 -0.45
N PRO A 379 -27.94 -3.44 0.90
CA PRO A 379 -26.82 -4.09 1.56
C PRO A 379 -26.66 -5.56 1.16
N ALA A 380 -27.75 -6.28 0.87
CA ALA A 380 -27.69 -7.69 0.50
C ALA A 380 -26.97 -7.86 -0.86
N ARG A 381 -27.25 -7.00 -1.83
CA ARG A 381 -26.55 -6.99 -3.13
C ARG A 381 -25.06 -6.71 -2.97
N LEU A 382 -24.70 -5.74 -2.12
CA LEU A 382 -23.29 -5.43 -1.84
C LEU A 382 -22.58 -6.59 -1.12
N HIS A 383 -23.25 -7.23 -0.16
CA HIS A 383 -22.75 -8.41 0.52
C HIS A 383 -22.51 -9.58 -0.46
N MET A 384 -23.44 -9.84 -1.38
CA MET A 384 -23.25 -10.86 -2.44
C MET A 384 -22.03 -10.57 -3.31
N LEU A 385 -21.81 -9.31 -3.73
CA LEU A 385 -20.62 -8.93 -4.50
C LEU A 385 -19.34 -9.22 -3.70
N LYS A 386 -19.30 -8.85 -2.42
CA LYS A 386 -18.16 -9.14 -1.53
C LYS A 386 -17.93 -10.64 -1.36
N ARG A 387 -18.98 -11.44 -1.16
CA ARG A 387 -18.85 -12.91 -1.06
C ARG A 387 -18.29 -13.52 -2.34
N ARG A 388 -18.69 -13.03 -3.53
CA ARG A 388 -18.09 -13.45 -4.81
C ARG A 388 -16.60 -13.12 -4.89
N ILE A 389 -16.18 -11.91 -4.48
CA ILE A 389 -14.76 -11.54 -4.40
C ILE A 389 -13.98 -12.47 -3.46
N ALA A 390 -14.54 -12.76 -2.28
CA ALA A 390 -13.92 -13.67 -1.31
C ALA A 390 -13.80 -15.10 -1.84
N ALA A 391 -14.82 -15.60 -2.55
CA ALA A 391 -14.80 -16.91 -3.17
C ALA A 391 -13.66 -17.06 -4.19
N GLU A 392 -13.36 -16.02 -4.97
CA GLU A 392 -12.24 -16.04 -5.92
C GLU A 392 -10.87 -16.16 -5.24
N LEU A 393 -10.70 -15.57 -4.06
CA LEU A 393 -9.48 -15.81 -3.27
C LEU A 393 -9.40 -17.29 -2.84
N MET A 394 -10.50 -17.87 -2.34
CA MET A 394 -10.51 -19.27 -1.90
C MET A 394 -10.23 -20.23 -3.07
N ASN A 395 -10.77 -19.94 -4.26
CA ASN A 395 -10.46 -20.66 -5.49
C ASN A 395 -8.96 -20.57 -5.80
N ALA A 396 -8.38 -19.37 -5.77
CA ALA A 396 -6.95 -19.18 -6.04
C ALA A 396 -6.06 -19.92 -5.03
N ILE A 397 -6.40 -19.93 -3.73
CA ILE A 397 -5.66 -20.67 -2.71
C ILE A 397 -5.71 -22.18 -2.98
N VAL A 398 -6.91 -22.72 -3.24
CA VAL A 398 -7.05 -24.16 -3.53
C VAL A 398 -6.24 -24.55 -4.76
N ASP A 399 -6.33 -23.77 -5.84
CA ASP A 399 -5.68 -24.07 -7.11
C ASP A 399 -4.15 -23.99 -7.07
N ILE A 400 -3.60 -23.04 -6.30
CA ILE A 400 -2.16 -22.72 -6.34
C ILE A 400 -1.41 -23.33 -5.15
N CYS A 401 -2.02 -23.36 -3.96
CA CYS A 401 -1.36 -23.72 -2.71
C CYS A 401 -1.59 -25.18 -2.31
N THR A 402 -2.59 -25.87 -2.86
CA THR A 402 -2.80 -27.28 -2.56
C THR A 402 -1.81 -28.13 -3.34
N PRO A 403 -1.02 -29.00 -2.67
CA PRO A 403 -0.15 -29.93 -3.39
C PRO A 403 -1.01 -30.81 -4.31
N PRO A 404 -0.54 -31.10 -5.54
CA PRO A 404 -1.26 -32.03 -6.42
C PRO A 404 -1.46 -33.33 -5.65
N GLY A 405 -2.70 -33.85 -5.66
CA GLY A 405 -3.02 -35.10 -4.97
C GLY A 405 -2.05 -36.20 -5.37
N SER A 406 -1.82 -37.16 -4.48
CA SER A 406 -0.82 -38.25 -4.57
C SER A 406 -0.89 -39.18 -5.81
N GLY A 407 -1.64 -38.80 -6.85
CA GLY A 407 -1.67 -39.46 -8.14
C GLY A 407 -0.35 -39.31 -8.88
N LYS A 408 0.63 -40.17 -8.54
CA LYS A 408 1.78 -40.70 -9.31
C LYS A 408 2.61 -39.79 -10.25
N SER A 409 2.36 -38.50 -10.38
CA SER A 409 3.17 -37.61 -11.21
C SER A 409 4.47 -37.28 -10.48
N LYS A 410 5.58 -37.84 -10.98
CA LYS A 410 6.92 -37.70 -10.38
C LYS A 410 7.52 -36.29 -10.48
N ALA A 411 6.88 -35.36 -11.19
CA ALA A 411 7.33 -33.98 -11.27
C ALA A 411 6.82 -33.17 -10.07
N VAL A 412 7.63 -33.13 -9.00
CA VAL A 412 7.34 -32.34 -7.79
C VAL A 412 7.59 -30.86 -8.09
N SER A 413 6.73 -30.21 -8.87
CA SER A 413 6.69 -28.74 -8.86
C SER A 413 6.26 -28.32 -7.46
N LYS A 414 7.09 -27.55 -6.74
CA LYS A 414 6.72 -27.01 -5.42
C LYS A 414 5.36 -26.33 -5.54
N ALA A 415 4.42 -26.69 -4.66
CA ALA A 415 3.17 -25.96 -4.52
C ALA A 415 3.45 -24.49 -4.14
N GLY A 416 2.44 -23.62 -4.24
CA GLY A 416 2.52 -22.27 -3.70
C GLY A 416 2.73 -22.23 -2.18
N PRO A 417 2.45 -21.08 -1.54
CA PRO A 417 2.58 -20.93 -0.09
C PRO A 417 1.95 -22.09 0.69
N GLN A 418 2.72 -22.66 1.62
CA GLN A 418 2.27 -23.79 2.44
C GLN A 418 1.19 -23.36 3.43
N ARG A 419 1.23 -22.09 3.87
CA ARG A 419 0.30 -21.49 4.82
C ARG A 419 -0.14 -20.14 4.28
N VAL A 420 -1.45 -19.89 4.34
CA VAL A 420 -2.05 -18.62 3.97
C VAL A 420 -2.75 -18.05 5.20
N HIS A 421 -2.22 -16.96 5.75
CA HIS A 421 -2.80 -16.24 6.87
C HIS A 421 -3.71 -15.13 6.34
N LEU A 422 -5.01 -15.26 6.57
CA LEU A 422 -5.97 -14.22 6.21
C LEU A 422 -6.30 -13.39 7.45
N CYS A 423 -5.75 -12.18 7.52
CA CYS A 423 -5.96 -11.24 8.61
C CYS A 423 -7.26 -10.46 8.37
N LEU A 424 -8.28 -10.75 9.16
CA LEU A 424 -9.61 -10.14 9.08
C LEU A 424 -9.83 -9.18 10.26
N VAL A 425 -10.26 -7.96 9.96
CA VAL A 425 -10.52 -6.92 10.97
C VAL A 425 -12.01 -6.90 11.31
N CYS A 426 -12.34 -6.80 12.59
CA CYS A 426 -13.71 -6.76 13.12
C CYS A 426 -13.87 -5.62 14.13
N VAL A 427 -13.67 -4.37 13.69
CA VAL A 427 -13.72 -3.19 14.57
C VAL A 427 -14.92 -2.28 14.30
N ASN A 428 -15.62 -2.47 13.18
CA ASN A 428 -16.80 -1.71 12.77
C ASN A 428 -17.70 -2.56 11.83
N PRO A 429 -18.96 -2.15 11.58
CA PRO A 429 -19.90 -2.94 10.77
C PRO A 429 -19.38 -3.28 9.36
N GLU A 430 -18.71 -2.34 8.67
CA GLU A 430 -18.12 -2.59 7.35
C GLU A 430 -17.08 -3.72 7.40
N SER A 431 -16.19 -3.67 8.40
CA SER A 431 -15.13 -4.66 8.59
C SER A 431 -15.70 -6.03 9.01
N ILE A 432 -16.78 -6.05 9.81
CA ILE A 432 -17.48 -7.27 10.21
C ILE A 432 -18.16 -7.92 9.00
N ASP A 433 -18.81 -7.13 8.15
CA ASP A 433 -19.44 -7.61 6.92
C ASP A 433 -18.41 -8.21 5.95
N ASN A 434 -17.30 -7.47 5.71
CA ASN A 434 -16.19 -7.99 4.90
C ASN A 434 -15.62 -9.29 5.51
N HIS A 435 -15.40 -9.31 6.82
CA HIS A 435 -14.96 -10.49 7.55
C HIS A 435 -15.89 -11.69 7.32
N ASN A 436 -17.20 -11.50 7.50
CA ASN A 436 -18.19 -12.56 7.37
C ASN A 436 -18.20 -13.13 5.95
N CYS A 437 -18.12 -12.29 4.91
CA CYS A 437 -18.00 -12.73 3.52
C CYS A 437 -16.82 -13.70 3.29
N PHE A 438 -15.67 -13.44 3.92
CA PHE A 438 -14.49 -14.32 3.82
C PHE A 438 -14.64 -15.61 4.63
N VAL A 439 -15.24 -15.56 5.82
CA VAL A 439 -15.49 -16.77 6.63
C VAL A 439 -16.49 -17.69 5.92
N GLU A 440 -17.58 -17.14 5.38
CA GLU A 440 -18.57 -17.89 4.59
C GLU A 440 -17.94 -18.53 3.35
N ALA A 441 -17.22 -17.74 2.54
CA ALA A 441 -16.56 -18.25 1.34
C ALA A 441 -15.52 -19.35 1.66
N ALA A 442 -14.77 -19.19 2.76
CA ALA A 442 -13.83 -20.20 3.23
C ALA A 442 -14.54 -21.49 3.67
N ALA A 443 -15.65 -21.37 4.41
CA ALA A 443 -16.44 -22.51 4.85
C ALA A 443 -17.04 -23.28 3.67
N ASP A 444 -17.69 -22.59 2.73
CA ASP A 444 -18.25 -23.17 1.51
C ASP A 444 -17.16 -23.91 0.71
N LYS A 445 -16.02 -23.27 0.49
CA LYS A 445 -14.93 -23.88 -0.26
C LYS A 445 -14.30 -25.05 0.47
N ALA A 446 -14.22 -25.01 1.80
CA ALA A 446 -13.67 -26.09 2.62
C ALA A 446 -14.57 -27.34 2.66
N GLN A 447 -15.88 -27.19 2.44
CA GLN A 447 -16.78 -28.34 2.23
C GLN A 447 -16.43 -29.08 0.93
N GLN A 448 -16.09 -28.33 -0.12
CA GLN A 448 -15.70 -28.88 -1.43
C GLN A 448 -14.24 -29.39 -1.43
N CYS A 449 -13.35 -28.71 -0.69
CA CYS A 449 -11.92 -29.00 -0.62
C CYS A 449 -11.43 -28.95 0.84
N PRO A 450 -11.52 -30.06 1.60
CA PRO A 450 -11.12 -30.10 3.00
C PRO A 450 -9.64 -29.73 3.27
N GLN A 451 -8.78 -29.86 2.26
CA GLN A 451 -7.37 -29.46 2.32
C GLN A 451 -7.19 -27.96 2.60
N LEU A 452 -8.16 -27.13 2.21
CA LEU A 452 -8.15 -25.69 2.48
C LEU A 452 -7.97 -25.41 3.98
N LYS A 453 -8.58 -26.22 4.87
CA LYS A 453 -8.47 -26.07 6.33
C LYS A 453 -7.04 -26.22 6.86
N LYS A 454 -6.16 -26.92 6.13
CA LYS A 454 -4.75 -27.10 6.50
C LYS A 454 -3.87 -25.95 6.04
N ILE A 455 -4.26 -25.28 4.96
CA ILE A 455 -3.49 -24.23 4.29
C ILE A 455 -3.91 -22.85 4.82
N LEU A 456 -5.22 -22.60 4.88
CA LEU A 456 -5.79 -21.31 5.27
C LEU A 456 -5.94 -21.19 6.78
N GLN A 457 -5.33 -20.14 7.35
CA GLN A 457 -5.45 -19.74 8.74
C GLN A 457 -6.15 -18.40 8.84
N LEU A 458 -7.36 -18.39 9.39
CA LEU A 458 -8.10 -17.16 9.67
C LEU A 458 -7.56 -16.52 10.95
N ARG A 459 -7.35 -15.20 10.93
CA ARG A 459 -6.84 -14.42 12.07
C ARG A 459 -7.71 -13.20 12.30
N GLN A 460 -8.21 -13.01 13.52
CA GLN A 460 -9.10 -11.89 13.85
C GLN A 460 -8.33 -10.76 14.54
N ASN A 461 -8.43 -9.55 13.98
CA ASN A 461 -7.82 -8.32 14.51
C ASN A 461 -6.29 -8.43 14.72
N VAL A 462 -5.61 -9.17 13.84
CA VAL A 462 -4.16 -9.32 13.88
C VAL A 462 -3.51 -8.31 12.95
N ASP A 463 -2.49 -7.62 13.46
CA ASP A 463 -1.65 -6.73 12.66
C ASP A 463 -0.75 -7.54 11.72
N SER A 464 -0.90 -7.32 10.41
CA SER A 464 -0.26 -8.13 9.39
C SER A 464 1.25 -7.90 9.27
N LEU A 465 1.74 -6.70 9.55
CA LEU A 465 3.17 -6.39 9.51
C LEU A 465 3.90 -7.01 10.70
N GLN A 466 3.29 -6.92 11.89
CA GLN A 466 3.79 -7.58 13.10
C GLN A 466 3.84 -9.10 12.89
N LEU A 467 2.77 -9.69 12.36
CA LEU A 467 2.76 -11.12 12.02
C LEU A 467 3.85 -11.49 11.01
N ALA A 468 4.08 -10.65 9.99
CA ALA A 468 5.13 -10.87 9.01
C ALA A 468 6.53 -10.91 9.64
N HIS A 469 6.79 -9.98 10.56
CA HIS A 469 8.02 -9.94 11.34
C HIS A 469 8.17 -11.15 12.26
N GLU A 470 7.13 -11.54 12.99
CA GLU A 470 7.18 -12.74 13.85
C GLU A 470 7.49 -14.01 13.05
N LEU A 471 6.88 -14.16 11.87
CA LEU A 471 7.10 -15.32 11.01
C LEU A 471 8.46 -15.31 10.30
N SER A 472 9.02 -14.13 9.99
CA SER A 472 10.28 -14.02 9.23
C SER A 472 11.51 -14.51 10.00
N HIS A 473 11.42 -14.67 11.32
CA HIS A 473 12.49 -15.27 12.13
C HIS A 473 12.73 -16.75 11.82
N ARG A 474 11.81 -17.43 11.11
CA ARG A 474 11.94 -18.84 10.73
C ARG A 474 12.85 -19.06 9.53
N GLY A 475 13.10 -18.02 8.72
CA GLY A 475 13.90 -18.15 7.51
C GLY A 475 13.92 -16.88 6.68
N GLN A 476 15.01 -16.70 5.94
CA GLN A 476 15.22 -15.55 5.07
C GLN A 476 14.18 -15.53 3.95
N LEU A 477 13.39 -14.46 3.86
CA LEU A 477 12.49 -14.19 2.74
C LEU A 477 11.47 -15.33 2.46
N LYS A 478 11.10 -16.09 3.50
CA LYS A 478 10.07 -17.16 3.44
C LYS A 478 8.65 -16.70 3.73
N VAL A 479 8.49 -15.42 4.07
CA VAL A 479 7.21 -14.80 4.36
C VAL A 479 6.93 -13.72 3.32
N ALA A 480 5.67 -13.59 2.92
CA ALA A 480 5.24 -12.48 2.06
C ALA A 480 3.93 -11.87 2.54
N LEU A 481 3.86 -10.55 2.56
CA LEU A 481 2.67 -9.76 2.84
C LEU A 481 2.17 -9.13 1.54
N LEU A 482 0.93 -9.43 1.15
CA LEU A 482 0.28 -8.70 0.07
C LEU A 482 -0.13 -7.31 0.56
N ASN A 483 0.14 -6.26 -0.22
CA ASN A 483 -0.30 -4.90 0.02
C ASN A 483 -1.10 -4.38 -1.18
N GLY A 484 -2.32 -3.92 -0.94
CA GLY A 484 -3.17 -3.24 -1.92
C GLY A 484 -2.73 -1.81 -2.12
N ALA A 485 -1.95 -1.56 -3.16
CA ALA A 485 -1.43 -0.25 -3.47
C ALA A 485 -2.40 0.55 -4.36
N ASN A 486 -2.35 1.87 -4.21
CA ASN A 486 -2.89 2.78 -5.22
C ASN A 486 -2.09 2.59 -6.52
N ARG A 487 -2.78 2.56 -7.66
CA ARG A 487 -2.13 2.35 -8.96
C ARG A 487 -1.12 3.43 -9.31
N LYS A 488 -1.25 4.64 -8.76
CA LYS A 488 -0.40 5.80 -9.05
C LYS A 488 0.96 5.77 -8.38
N LEU A 489 1.04 5.22 -7.17
CA LEU A 489 2.24 5.19 -6.34
C LEU A 489 2.15 4.08 -5.29
N CYS A 490 3.27 3.43 -5.01
CA CYS A 490 3.44 2.64 -3.79
C CYS A 490 3.61 3.60 -2.61
N GLY A 491 2.80 3.47 -1.55
CA GLY A 491 2.92 4.33 -0.37
C GLY A 491 2.51 5.79 -0.59
N ASN A 492 1.64 6.11 -1.56
CA ASN A 492 1.25 7.50 -1.90
C ASN A 492 0.87 8.33 -0.65
N HIS A 493 0.06 7.74 0.21
CA HIS A 493 -0.52 8.41 1.35
C HIS A 493 0.45 8.65 2.51
N TRP A 494 1.60 7.99 2.49
CA TRP A 494 2.66 8.16 3.48
C TRP A 494 3.42 9.49 3.31
N PHE A 495 3.54 9.98 2.07
CA PHE A 495 4.21 11.24 1.79
C PHE A 495 3.31 12.46 2.06
N GLN A 496 1.99 12.28 2.05
CA GLN A 496 0.98 13.34 2.21
C GLN A 496 0.36 13.37 3.62
N SER A 497 -0.32 14.47 3.98
CA SER A 497 -1.02 14.59 5.27
C SER A 497 -2.45 14.01 5.21
N GLY A 498 -2.91 13.37 6.30
CA GLY A 498 -4.33 13.08 6.53
C GLY A 498 -4.83 11.64 6.35
N ALA A 499 -4.00 10.69 5.92
CA ALA A 499 -4.44 9.33 5.59
C ALA A 499 -4.51 8.35 6.78
N ARG A 500 -4.91 8.84 7.96
CA ARG A 500 -4.83 8.18 9.27
C ARG A 500 -5.34 6.72 9.37
N PHE A 501 -6.08 6.19 8.41
CA PHE A 501 -6.61 4.81 8.49
C PHE A 501 -6.22 3.95 7.28
N ALA A 502 -5.37 4.46 6.37
CA ALA A 502 -4.91 3.68 5.22
C ALA A 502 -3.90 2.62 5.68
N ILE A 503 -4.19 1.35 5.39
CA ILE A 503 -3.30 0.22 5.70
C ILE A 503 -1.94 0.43 5.05
N ASP A 504 -1.93 0.78 3.76
CA ASP A 504 -0.72 1.10 2.99
C ASP A 504 0.15 2.11 3.72
N GLU A 505 -0.42 3.24 4.18
CA GLU A 505 0.31 4.24 4.94
C GLU A 505 0.92 3.66 6.23
N ASN A 506 0.13 2.93 7.02
CA ASN A 506 0.60 2.38 8.30
C ASN A 506 1.74 1.38 8.15
N LEU A 507 1.73 0.59 7.06
CA LEU A 507 2.85 -0.29 6.72
C LEU A 507 4.12 0.52 6.46
N HIS A 508 4.01 1.54 5.62
CA HIS A 508 5.11 2.43 5.29
C HIS A 508 5.67 3.16 6.53
N ARG A 509 4.79 3.55 7.47
CA ARG A 509 5.22 4.20 8.73
C ARG A 509 6.15 3.34 9.57
N ARG A 510 5.94 2.03 9.54
CA ARG A 510 6.60 1.08 10.43
C ARG A 510 7.80 0.39 9.80
N SER A 511 8.19 0.80 8.59
CA SER A 511 9.30 0.20 7.85
C SER A 511 10.01 1.23 6.96
N ALA A 512 11.22 1.63 7.37
CA ALA A 512 12.10 2.48 6.58
C ALA A 512 12.53 1.79 5.28
N SER A 513 12.81 0.49 5.33
CA SER A 513 13.16 -0.30 4.15
C SER A 513 12.04 -0.35 3.11
N LEU A 514 10.78 -0.51 3.54
CA LEU A 514 9.60 -0.47 2.66
C LEU A 514 9.37 0.93 2.06
N SER A 515 9.45 1.97 2.90
CA SER A 515 9.29 3.38 2.48
C SER A 515 10.38 3.83 1.49
N ARG A 516 11.63 3.43 1.74
CA ARG A 516 12.75 3.66 0.84
C ARG A 516 12.55 2.97 -0.51
N ALA A 517 12.21 1.68 -0.51
CA ALA A 517 11.98 0.94 -1.74
C ALA A 517 10.85 1.58 -2.56
N SER A 518 9.76 2.00 -1.90
CA SER A 518 8.67 2.71 -2.59
C SER A 518 9.10 4.05 -3.17
N LEU A 519 9.91 4.85 -2.47
CA LEU A 519 10.45 6.09 -3.04
C LEU A 519 11.28 5.83 -4.31
N LEU A 520 12.11 4.78 -4.31
CA LEU A 520 12.93 4.40 -5.47
C LEU A 520 12.11 3.83 -6.62
N VAL A 521 11.11 2.98 -6.34
CA VAL A 521 10.20 2.42 -7.35
C VAL A 521 9.32 3.50 -7.96
N ASN A 522 8.75 4.37 -7.12
CA ASN A 522 7.98 5.52 -7.58
C ASN A 522 8.86 6.48 -8.38
N PHE A 523 10.15 6.60 -8.03
CA PHE A 523 11.06 7.63 -8.53
C PHE A 523 10.45 9.04 -8.39
N ASP A 524 9.61 9.21 -7.37
CA ASP A 524 9.00 10.47 -6.94
C ASP A 524 8.24 10.30 -5.61
N THR A 525 7.82 11.42 -5.01
CA THR A 525 6.91 11.46 -3.85
C THR A 525 5.45 11.71 -4.24
N GLU A 526 5.17 12.10 -5.48
CA GLU A 526 3.84 12.45 -6.01
C GLU A 526 3.51 11.70 -7.32
N PRO A 527 2.21 11.49 -7.62
CA PRO A 527 1.79 10.96 -8.91
C PRO A 527 2.21 11.89 -10.05
N ARG A 528 2.82 11.33 -11.11
CA ARG A 528 3.21 12.06 -12.31
C ARG A 528 2.84 11.25 -13.56
N PRO A 529 2.75 11.87 -14.74
CA PRO A 529 2.65 11.14 -16.00
C PRO A 529 3.85 10.21 -16.20
N ARG A 530 3.60 8.99 -16.66
CA ARG A 530 4.54 7.87 -16.80
C ARG A 530 4.29 7.16 -18.11
N ARG A 531 5.36 6.58 -18.66
CA ARG A 531 5.24 5.61 -19.76
C ARG A 531 4.87 4.24 -19.17
N SER A 532 4.14 3.42 -19.92
CA SER A 532 3.78 2.06 -19.51
C SER A 532 5.01 1.18 -19.18
N SER A 533 6.15 1.40 -19.85
CA SER A 533 7.42 0.70 -19.59
C SER A 533 8.22 1.25 -18.43
N GLN A 534 7.85 2.40 -17.85
CA GLN A 534 8.73 3.13 -16.92
C GLN A 534 9.00 2.34 -15.65
N LEU A 535 8.00 1.68 -15.07
CA LEU A 535 8.20 0.85 -13.88
C LEU A 535 9.20 -0.29 -14.16
N GLU A 536 9.04 -0.95 -15.30
CA GLU A 536 9.94 -2.03 -15.74
C GLU A 536 11.38 -1.55 -15.93
N GLU A 537 11.55 -0.38 -16.58
CA GLU A 537 12.83 0.29 -16.76
C GLU A 537 13.46 0.65 -15.40
N THR A 538 12.69 1.22 -14.47
CA THR A 538 13.15 1.57 -13.12
C THR A 538 13.62 0.35 -12.33
N ILE A 539 12.86 -0.75 -12.36
CA ILE A 539 13.25 -1.99 -11.67
C ILE A 539 14.57 -2.53 -12.24
N ARG A 540 14.72 -2.57 -13.58
CA ARG A 540 15.98 -3.00 -14.21
C ARG A 540 17.13 -2.04 -13.94
N PHE A 541 16.88 -0.73 -13.88
CA PHE A 541 17.89 0.28 -13.59
C PHE A 541 18.57 0.02 -12.25
N PHE A 542 17.81 -0.44 -11.24
CA PHE A 542 18.36 -0.82 -9.94
C PHE A 542 18.80 -2.29 -9.82
N GLY A 543 18.91 -3.01 -10.94
CA GLY A 543 19.34 -4.41 -10.96
C GLY A 543 18.28 -5.42 -10.53
N GLY A 544 17.03 -4.99 -10.32
CA GLY A 544 15.91 -5.87 -10.04
C GLY A 544 15.50 -6.70 -11.25
N ARG A 545 14.59 -7.65 -11.02
CA ARG A 545 14.16 -8.63 -12.04
C ARG A 545 12.75 -8.36 -12.51
N VAL A 546 12.51 -8.62 -13.80
CA VAL A 546 11.17 -8.54 -14.40
C VAL A 546 10.78 -9.96 -14.84
N VAL A 547 9.66 -10.45 -14.33
CA VAL A 547 9.18 -11.81 -14.51
C VAL A 547 7.82 -11.77 -15.19
N ASN A 548 7.66 -12.49 -16.30
CA ASN A 548 6.36 -12.63 -16.97
C ASN A 548 5.65 -13.87 -16.41
N LEU A 549 4.53 -13.68 -15.70
CA LEU A 549 3.79 -14.77 -15.05
C LEU A 549 3.19 -15.76 -16.06
N ALA A 550 2.74 -15.27 -17.22
CA ALA A 550 2.13 -16.10 -18.25
C ALA A 550 3.13 -17.09 -18.86
N GLN A 551 4.36 -16.64 -19.10
CA GLN A 551 5.43 -17.48 -19.66
C GLN A 551 5.89 -18.58 -18.70
N THR A 552 5.87 -18.31 -17.39
CA THR A 552 6.27 -19.30 -16.37
C THR A 552 5.31 -20.48 -16.35
N GLY A 553 4.00 -20.23 -16.44
CA GLY A 553 2.99 -21.30 -16.48
C GLY A 553 3.05 -22.14 -17.77
N ALA A 554 3.37 -21.51 -18.91
CA ALA A 554 3.51 -22.22 -20.19
C ALA A 554 4.71 -23.18 -20.18
N LYS A 555 5.85 -22.77 -19.59
CA LYS A 555 7.03 -23.64 -19.46
C LYS A 555 6.74 -24.86 -18.58
N GLU A 556 6.04 -24.69 -17.45
CA GLU A 556 5.63 -25.81 -16.58
C GLU A 556 4.70 -26.80 -17.33
N LYS A 557 3.81 -26.32 -18.20
CA LYS A 557 2.97 -27.18 -19.04
C LYS A 557 3.77 -27.92 -20.10
N ALA A 558 4.69 -27.25 -20.78
CA ALA A 558 5.52 -27.85 -21.83
C ALA A 558 6.45 -28.95 -21.29
N THR A 559 7.02 -28.78 -20.10
CA THR A 559 7.86 -29.81 -19.48
C THR A 559 7.08 -31.03 -18.98
N ASN A 560 5.78 -30.86 -18.72
CA ASN A 560 4.89 -31.93 -18.25
C ASN A 560 4.11 -32.62 -19.39
N ALA A 561 4.09 -32.05 -20.59
CA ALA A 561 3.60 -32.73 -21.77
C ALA A 561 4.55 -33.90 -22.06
N LYS A 562 4.09 -35.12 -21.79
CA LYS A 562 4.78 -36.36 -22.16
C LYS A 562 5.20 -36.22 -23.62
N PRO A 563 6.50 -36.34 -23.96
CA PRO A 563 6.92 -36.25 -25.34
C PRO A 563 6.08 -37.27 -26.12
N GLU A 564 5.30 -36.81 -27.09
CA GLU A 564 4.70 -37.71 -28.06
C GLU A 564 5.84 -38.57 -28.62
N PRO A 565 5.65 -39.89 -28.73
CA PRO A 565 6.67 -40.75 -29.32
C PRO A 565 6.94 -40.23 -30.73
N LEU A 566 8.07 -39.55 -30.90
CA LEU A 566 8.60 -39.18 -32.20
C LEU A 566 8.68 -40.48 -33.01
N GLY A 567 7.78 -40.60 -33.99
CA GLY A 567 7.84 -41.67 -34.97
C GLY A 567 9.23 -41.68 -35.58
N ASN A 568 9.78 -42.88 -35.73
CA ASN A 568 11.10 -43.14 -36.31
C ASN A 568 11.18 -42.58 -37.74
N GLU A 569 11.46 -41.29 -37.91
CA GLU A 569 11.97 -40.75 -39.17
C GLU A 569 13.50 -40.84 -39.16
N LYS A 570 13.98 -41.60 -40.13
CA LYS A 570 15.38 -41.90 -40.40
C LYS A 570 16.06 -40.63 -40.90
N VAL A 571 16.72 -39.88 -40.02
CA VAL A 571 17.48 -38.67 -40.39
C VAL A 571 18.84 -39.08 -40.95
N GLU A 572 19.07 -38.82 -42.25
CA GLU A 572 20.38 -38.92 -42.89
C GLU A 572 21.31 -37.77 -42.46
N PRO A 573 22.62 -38.02 -42.28
CA PRO A 573 23.57 -37.01 -41.86
C PRO A 573 24.00 -36.14 -43.06
N LYS A 574 23.65 -34.85 -43.05
CA LYS A 574 24.30 -33.84 -43.89
C LYS A 574 25.30 -33.04 -43.07
N GLY A 575 26.58 -33.21 -43.40
CA GLY A 575 27.67 -32.37 -42.90
C GLY A 575 27.55 -30.92 -43.41
N GLY A 576 27.83 -29.97 -42.53
CA GLY A 576 27.76 -28.54 -42.84
C GLY A 576 28.65 -27.72 -41.90
N LYS A 577 29.68 -27.14 -42.49
CA LYS A 577 30.76 -26.28 -41.98
C LYS A 577 30.40 -25.24 -40.91
N ASP A 578 31.34 -25.11 -39.97
CA ASP A 578 31.49 -23.99 -39.03
C ASP A 578 31.68 -22.65 -39.74
N THR A 579 30.88 -21.65 -39.38
CA THR A 579 31.17 -20.23 -39.65
C THR A 579 31.10 -19.45 -38.33
N ALA A 580 32.24 -18.86 -37.97
CA ALA A 580 32.42 -18.01 -36.79
C ALA A 580 31.62 -16.70 -36.89
N ALA A 581 30.97 -16.32 -35.80
CA ALA A 581 30.24 -15.06 -35.66
C ALA A 581 31.17 -13.88 -35.27
N PRO A 582 30.95 -12.66 -35.79
CA PRO A 582 31.78 -11.51 -35.46
C PRO A 582 31.36 -10.86 -34.13
N VAL A 583 32.36 -10.56 -33.30
CA VAL A 583 32.23 -9.80 -32.05
C VAL A 583 31.98 -8.32 -32.36
N ALA A 584 30.78 -7.82 -32.07
CA ALA A 584 30.44 -6.41 -32.20
C ALA A 584 30.89 -5.60 -30.97
N LYS A 585 31.71 -4.58 -31.20
CA LYS A 585 32.15 -3.60 -30.17
C LYS A 585 30.98 -2.73 -29.72
N ALA A 586 30.70 -2.75 -28.42
CA ALA A 586 29.67 -1.92 -27.79
C ALA A 586 30.06 -0.43 -27.83
N LYS A 587 29.19 0.40 -28.44
CA LYS A 587 29.31 1.87 -28.41
C LYS A 587 28.87 2.40 -27.05
N ALA A 588 29.63 3.34 -26.48
CA ALA A 588 29.32 4.04 -25.25
C ALA A 588 27.93 4.72 -25.33
N LYS A 589 27.03 4.36 -24.42
CA LYS A 589 25.69 4.96 -24.32
C LYS A 589 25.80 6.37 -23.72
N LYS A 590 25.15 7.34 -24.37
CA LYS A 590 24.96 8.70 -23.84
C LYS A 590 24.14 8.66 -22.53
N PRO A 591 24.35 9.60 -21.59
CA PRO A 591 23.53 9.68 -20.37
C PRO A 591 22.06 9.93 -20.73
N PHE A 592 21.20 9.05 -20.24
CA PHE A 592 19.76 9.01 -20.51
C PHE A 592 19.02 9.81 -19.42
N CYS A 593 18.30 10.89 -19.81
CA CYS A 593 17.46 11.68 -18.89
C CYS A 593 16.15 10.94 -18.60
N LEU A 594 16.06 10.25 -17.46
CA LEU A 594 14.84 9.56 -17.01
C LEU A 594 13.67 10.52 -16.72
N CYS A 595 13.90 11.81 -16.47
CA CYS A 595 12.82 12.73 -16.08
C CYS A 595 12.11 13.43 -17.25
N CYS A 596 12.67 13.42 -18.47
CA CYS A 596 12.25 14.41 -19.48
C CYS A 596 11.92 13.91 -20.89
N GLY A 597 12.16 12.64 -21.26
CA GLY A 597 11.67 12.05 -22.53
C GLY A 597 12.08 12.73 -23.85
N GLY A 598 12.73 13.89 -23.82
CA GLY A 598 13.06 14.70 -24.98
C GLY A 598 14.54 14.64 -25.29
N SER A 599 14.89 14.25 -26.52
CA SER A 599 16.16 14.63 -27.12
C SER A 599 16.25 16.16 -27.11
N LYS A 600 17.18 16.74 -26.35
CA LYS A 600 17.54 18.15 -26.53
C LYS A 600 18.14 18.31 -27.93
N SER A 601 17.30 18.63 -28.92
CA SER A 601 17.76 19.20 -30.18
C SER A 601 18.37 20.56 -29.84
N ALA A 602 19.67 20.70 -30.03
CA ALA A 602 20.38 21.95 -29.83
C ALA A 602 19.81 23.03 -30.77
N GLN A 603 18.97 23.92 -30.24
CA GLN A 603 18.66 25.17 -30.92
C GLN A 603 19.88 26.09 -30.79
N LYS A 604 20.54 26.32 -31.93
CA LYS A 604 21.55 27.37 -32.13
C LYS A 604 20.93 28.73 -31.77
N PRO A 605 21.61 29.60 -31.01
CA PRO A 605 21.14 30.96 -30.80
C PRO A 605 21.30 31.78 -32.09
N ALA A 606 20.20 32.38 -32.54
CA ALA A 606 20.21 33.35 -33.63
C ALA A 606 20.92 34.63 -33.16
N ALA A 607 22.02 34.96 -33.81
CA ALA A 607 22.72 36.22 -33.63
C ALA A 607 21.86 37.38 -34.15
N LYS A 608 21.50 38.32 -33.27
CA LYS A 608 20.93 39.62 -33.64
C LYS A 608 22.00 40.45 -34.36
N LYS A 609 21.83 40.65 -35.67
CA LYS A 609 22.52 41.71 -36.41
C LYS A 609 21.92 43.06 -36.02
N ALA A 610 22.77 43.96 -35.55
CA ALA A 610 22.48 45.38 -35.44
C ALA A 610 22.41 45.98 -36.87
N GLY A 611 21.27 46.56 -37.21
CA GLY A 611 21.07 47.41 -38.37
C GLY A 611 20.90 48.85 -37.90
N LYS A 612 21.89 49.67 -38.23
CA LYS A 612 21.97 51.12 -38.09
C LYS A 612 21.51 51.70 -39.44
N ASP A 613 20.63 52.70 -39.43
CA ASP A 613 20.55 53.83 -40.39
C ASP A 613 19.18 54.53 -40.28
N SER A 614 19.18 55.81 -39.88
CA SER A 614 18.83 57.01 -40.68
C SER A 614 17.35 57.08 -41.07
N GLY A 615 16.56 58.10 -40.82
CA GLY A 615 16.75 59.53 -40.56
C GLY A 615 15.46 60.25 -40.99
N ALA A 616 15.42 61.57 -40.81
CA ALA A 616 14.45 62.54 -41.35
C ALA A 616 13.08 62.72 -40.64
N ALA A 617 13.06 63.78 -39.84
CA ALA A 617 12.04 64.84 -39.75
C ALA A 617 10.71 64.67 -40.52
N ARG A 618 9.60 64.71 -39.79
CA ARG A 618 8.72 65.89 -39.66
C ARG A 618 7.81 65.76 -38.45
#